data_AF-A0A815YUF9-F1
#
_entry.id   AF-A0A815YUF9-F1
#
_cell.length_a   1.000
_cell.length_b   1.000
_cell.length_c   1.000
_cell.angle_alpha   90.00
_cell.angle_beta   90.00
_cell.angle_gamma   90.00
#
_symmetry.space_group_name_H-M   'P 1'
#
loop_
_entity.id
_entity.type
_entity.pdbx_description
1 polymer ?
#
loop_
_entity_poly.entity_id
_entity_poly.type
_entity_poly.pdbx_seq_one_letter_code
_entity_poly.pdbx_strand_id
1 'polypeptide(L)'
;MGTIDQFLTRDELHLSLKLKLFVIKQICELSSVKFDTFCEIFSNRNVVGPRTILEKRQDQQNLILPTPLFVSEDEFKRISDILAYSNDIEHLRQLITNCTTNQTSSYCFLVWFIHYYSRFYTTNATSIDEKWIRLFTHELNQHICKCFDVIGSKLLISLCKNFSNTSYFRLQPNMDIQEVHQRLVVLNIAVYLLSCKSLNYITYVGSLLFDDNGQMPNNYTDRLQSSICLPGLLSSDIAITKMLYVRTQVKERLDRSEIVPDAMFVYKCSDACPYMFHFEGCGRPYELSKCPMCKADIGATSYNNPIIRIPPQLQMPIEAGFQFIADYIKTYDEKDRFGYHNITDAKESNVGEKSEHLNRSISFRFMHMLTHATLLILHELELFTNSTLPNREYFQNHFEKDYVLIGQQCGDIENCHVWLFRLINHMLDETFLFKRILNKNQKVIELE
;
A
#
# COMPACT_ATOMS: atom_id res chain seq x y z
N MET A 1 -34.51 -19.89 -18.08
CA MET A 1 -34.19 -18.49 -18.41
C MET A 1 -34.96 -17.52 -17.49
N GLY A 2 -34.94 -17.75 -16.16
CA GLY A 2 -35.86 -17.04 -15.24
C GLY A 2 -35.34 -16.78 -13.82
N THR A 3 -34.11 -17.17 -13.49
CA THR A 3 -33.55 -17.00 -12.13
C THR A 3 -32.78 -15.69 -11.95
N ILE A 4 -32.03 -15.24 -12.96
CA ILE A 4 -31.27 -13.98 -12.88
C ILE A 4 -32.18 -12.76 -13.02
N ASP A 5 -33.18 -12.82 -13.91
CA ASP A 5 -34.10 -11.71 -14.12
C ASP A 5 -34.96 -11.47 -12.87
N GLN A 6 -35.45 -12.54 -12.22
CA GLN A 6 -36.15 -12.45 -10.93
C GLN A 6 -35.27 -11.88 -9.80
N PHE A 7 -33.99 -12.26 -9.78
CA PHE A 7 -33.03 -11.75 -8.82
C PHE A 7 -32.76 -10.26 -9.02
N LEU A 8 -32.63 -9.79 -10.27
CA LEU A 8 -32.37 -8.38 -10.57
C LEU A 8 -33.60 -7.47 -10.33
N THR A 9 -34.82 -7.99 -10.41
CA THR A 9 -36.06 -7.16 -10.37
C THR A 9 -36.70 -7.00 -8.99
N ARG A 10 -36.32 -7.73 -7.93
CA ARG A 10 -36.97 -7.67 -6.59
C ARG A 10 -36.14 -6.96 -5.52
N ASP A 11 -36.68 -5.94 -4.86
CA ASP A 11 -35.95 -5.10 -3.87
C ASP A 11 -36.30 -5.42 -2.40
N GLU A 12 -36.52 -6.71 -2.09
CA GLU A 12 -37.09 -7.11 -0.80
C GLU A 12 -36.07 -7.09 0.36
N LEU A 13 -34.75 -7.07 0.10
CA LEU A 13 -33.68 -7.07 1.13
C LEU A 13 -32.47 -6.17 0.78
N HIS A 14 -31.90 -5.47 1.77
CA HIS A 14 -30.65 -4.69 1.60
C HIS A 14 -29.46 -5.56 1.16
N LEU A 15 -29.43 -6.82 1.61
CA LEU A 15 -28.45 -7.82 1.20
C LEU A 15 -28.61 -8.20 -0.28
N SER A 16 -29.85 -8.33 -0.78
CA SER A 16 -30.08 -8.59 -2.22
C SER A 16 -29.62 -7.42 -3.07
N LEU A 17 -29.78 -6.18 -2.60
CA LEU A 17 -29.42 -4.99 -3.37
C LEU A 17 -27.90 -4.83 -3.57
N LYS A 18 -27.10 -5.06 -2.52
CA LYS A 18 -25.62 -5.02 -2.62
C LYS A 18 -25.08 -6.17 -3.46
N LEU A 19 -25.70 -7.35 -3.37
CA LEU A 19 -25.33 -8.51 -4.16
C LEU A 19 -25.71 -8.33 -5.64
N LYS A 20 -26.83 -7.66 -5.95
CA LYS A 20 -27.16 -7.21 -7.30
C LYS A 20 -26.13 -6.24 -7.87
N LEU A 21 -25.72 -5.22 -7.11
CA LEU A 21 -24.68 -4.28 -7.56
C LEU A 21 -23.35 -4.98 -7.83
N PHE A 22 -22.96 -5.93 -6.98
CA PHE A 22 -21.78 -6.77 -7.21
C PHE A 22 -21.92 -7.60 -8.50
N VAL A 23 -23.05 -8.28 -8.70
CA VAL A 23 -23.32 -9.07 -9.91
C VAL A 23 -23.33 -8.19 -11.16
N ILE A 24 -23.96 -7.01 -11.11
CA ILE A 24 -23.97 -6.06 -12.22
C ILE A 24 -22.55 -5.57 -12.53
N LYS A 25 -21.75 -5.25 -11.51
CA LYS A 25 -20.34 -4.87 -11.68
C LYS A 25 -19.53 -5.99 -12.35
N GLN A 26 -19.66 -7.22 -11.87
CA GLN A 26 -19.00 -8.37 -12.46
C GLN A 26 -19.43 -8.62 -13.91
N ILE A 27 -20.71 -8.43 -14.24
CA ILE A 27 -21.19 -8.58 -15.63
C ILE A 27 -20.64 -7.45 -16.52
N CYS A 28 -20.60 -6.21 -16.03
CA CYS A 28 -20.01 -5.08 -16.76
C CYS A 28 -18.52 -5.33 -17.05
N GLU A 29 -17.77 -5.81 -16.06
CA GLU A 29 -16.35 -6.17 -16.18
C GLU A 29 -16.14 -7.32 -17.17
N LEU A 30 -16.85 -8.43 -17.00
CA LEU A 30 -16.74 -9.60 -17.88
C LEU A 30 -17.16 -9.31 -19.32
N SER A 31 -18.10 -8.39 -19.50
CA SER A 31 -18.61 -8.02 -20.83
C SER A 31 -17.86 -6.85 -21.46
N SER A 32 -16.95 -6.19 -20.72
CA SER A 32 -16.32 -4.92 -21.13
C SER A 32 -17.32 -3.84 -21.53
N VAL A 33 -18.47 -3.80 -20.82
CA VAL A 33 -19.55 -2.85 -21.09
C VAL A 33 -19.67 -1.88 -19.93
N LYS A 34 -19.75 -0.58 -20.22
CA LYS A 34 -20.00 0.45 -19.18
C LYS A 34 -21.41 0.30 -18.60
N PHE A 35 -21.60 0.70 -17.35
CA PHE A 35 -22.87 0.56 -16.64
C PHE A 35 -24.06 1.17 -17.40
N ASP A 36 -23.88 2.33 -18.03
CA ASP A 36 -24.95 3.00 -18.79
C ASP A 36 -25.39 2.15 -20.00
N THR A 37 -24.42 1.60 -20.74
CA THR A 37 -24.68 0.69 -21.86
C THR A 37 -25.28 -0.64 -21.38
N PHE A 38 -24.87 -1.13 -20.21
CA PHE A 38 -25.52 -2.28 -19.58
C PHE A 38 -27.00 -1.98 -19.28
N CYS A 39 -27.31 -0.80 -18.73
CA CYS A 39 -28.70 -0.39 -18.48
C CYS A 39 -29.53 -0.31 -19.76
N GLU A 40 -28.93 0.13 -20.87
CA GLU A 40 -29.58 0.16 -22.18
C GLU A 40 -29.84 -1.25 -22.74
N ILE A 41 -28.88 -2.18 -22.63
CA ILE A 41 -29.02 -3.57 -23.09
C ILE A 41 -30.18 -4.28 -22.35
N PHE A 42 -30.39 -3.96 -21.08
CA PHE A 42 -31.43 -4.57 -20.24
C PHE A 42 -32.70 -3.71 -20.07
N SER A 43 -32.78 -2.58 -20.79
CA SER A 43 -33.90 -1.62 -20.72
C SER A 43 -35.28 -2.24 -21.02
N ASN A 44 -35.32 -3.20 -21.95
CA ASN A 44 -36.55 -3.90 -22.36
C ASN A 44 -37.00 -5.00 -21.38
N ARG A 45 -36.26 -5.25 -20.29
CA ARG A 45 -36.53 -6.36 -19.36
C ARG A 45 -37.21 -5.95 -18.06
N ASN A 46 -37.69 -4.71 -17.93
CA ASN A 46 -38.30 -4.18 -16.70
C ASN A 46 -37.45 -4.43 -15.44
N VAL A 47 -36.12 -4.43 -15.59
CA VAL A 47 -35.22 -4.43 -14.44
C VAL A 47 -35.38 -3.08 -13.77
N VAL A 48 -36.07 -3.05 -12.64
CA VAL A 48 -36.06 -1.89 -11.73
C VAL A 48 -34.63 -1.80 -11.23
N GLY A 49 -33.79 -1.08 -11.98
CA GLY A 49 -32.44 -0.76 -11.53
C GLY A 49 -32.55 0.03 -10.23
N PRO A 50 -31.46 0.14 -9.46
CA PRO A 50 -31.39 0.98 -8.26
C PRO A 50 -31.44 2.49 -8.61
N ARG A 51 -32.28 2.90 -9.57
CA ARG A 51 -32.55 4.30 -9.94
C ARG A 51 -33.01 5.11 -8.73
N THR A 52 -33.73 4.51 -7.78
CA THR A 52 -34.10 5.15 -6.51
C THR A 52 -32.90 5.53 -5.62
N ILE A 53 -31.72 4.94 -5.82
CA ILE A 53 -30.47 5.34 -5.15
C ILE A 53 -29.72 6.42 -5.95
N LEU A 54 -29.73 6.33 -7.28
CA LEU A 54 -29.02 7.27 -8.16
C LEU A 54 -29.74 8.62 -8.26
N GLU A 55 -31.07 8.64 -8.20
CA GLU A 55 -31.88 9.86 -8.33
C GLU A 55 -31.89 10.73 -7.06
N LYS A 56 -31.35 10.26 -5.92
CA LYS A 56 -31.26 11.04 -4.67
C LYS A 56 -29.96 11.82 -4.45
N ARG A 57 -29.01 11.81 -5.40
CA ARG A 57 -27.68 12.46 -5.22
C ARG A 57 -27.31 13.44 -6.35
N GLN A 58 -28.27 14.15 -6.94
CA GLN A 58 -27.97 15.11 -8.01
C GLN A 58 -27.21 16.39 -7.59
N ASP A 59 -26.92 16.60 -6.30
CA ASP A 59 -26.24 17.82 -5.82
C ASP A 59 -24.95 17.59 -5.00
N GLN A 60 -24.37 16.38 -5.00
CA GLN A 60 -23.13 16.12 -4.26
C GLN A 60 -22.04 15.67 -5.23
N GLN A 61 -20.90 16.38 -5.24
CA GLN A 61 -19.66 15.91 -5.86
C GLN A 61 -19.52 14.40 -5.58
N ASN A 62 -19.29 13.57 -6.60
CA ASN A 62 -19.36 12.09 -6.58
C ASN A 62 -18.28 11.43 -5.69
N LEU A 63 -18.15 11.87 -4.44
CA LEU A 63 -17.14 11.46 -3.48
C LEU A 63 -17.57 10.16 -2.82
N ILE A 64 -16.81 9.10 -3.11
CA ILE A 64 -16.91 7.82 -2.40
C ILE A 64 -16.03 7.87 -1.14
N LEU A 65 -16.66 7.71 0.03
CA LEU A 65 -15.96 7.67 1.31
C LEU A 65 -15.56 6.24 1.70
N PRO A 66 -14.42 6.07 2.39
CA PRO A 66 -14.06 4.77 2.94
C PRO A 66 -15.13 4.33 3.94
N THR A 67 -15.92 3.33 3.57
CA THR A 67 -17.00 2.82 4.42
C THR A 67 -16.69 1.36 4.71
N PRO A 68 -16.78 0.90 5.97
CA PRO A 68 -16.70 -0.53 6.30
C PRO A 68 -17.93 -1.24 5.72
N LEU A 69 -17.86 -1.58 4.44
CA LEU A 69 -18.91 -2.25 3.70
C LEU A 69 -18.84 -3.75 4.02
N PHE A 70 -19.99 -4.35 4.33
CA PHE A 70 -20.16 -5.79 4.62
C PHE A 70 -19.56 -6.24 5.96
N VAL A 71 -18.28 -5.93 6.20
CA VAL A 71 -17.58 -6.18 7.47
C VAL A 71 -17.72 -4.92 8.32
N SER A 72 -18.18 -5.06 9.56
CA SER A 72 -18.25 -3.97 10.54
C SER A 72 -19.27 -2.84 10.26
N GLU A 73 -20.18 -3.02 9.30
CA GLU A 73 -21.20 -2.02 8.96
C GLU A 73 -22.11 -1.65 10.15
N ASP A 74 -22.58 -2.66 10.90
CA ASP A 74 -23.46 -2.43 12.04
C ASP A 74 -22.75 -1.71 13.18
N GLU A 75 -21.46 -2.02 13.38
CA GLU A 75 -20.62 -1.33 14.35
C GLU A 75 -20.40 0.13 13.93
N PHE A 76 -20.14 0.38 12.65
CA PHE A 76 -20.00 1.74 12.14
C PHE A 76 -21.28 2.56 12.31
N LYS A 77 -22.46 1.98 12.04
CA LYS A 77 -23.75 2.63 12.30
C LYS A 77 -23.92 2.97 13.78
N ARG A 78 -23.68 2.00 14.67
CA ARG A 78 -23.75 2.19 16.12
C ARG A 78 -22.86 3.33 16.59
N ILE A 79 -21.61 3.38 16.12
CA ILE A 79 -20.66 4.44 16.47
C ILE A 79 -21.09 5.78 15.87
N SER A 80 -21.54 5.79 14.62
CA SER A 80 -22.02 7.00 13.96
C SER A 80 -23.19 7.62 14.71
N ASP A 81 -24.14 6.80 15.20
CA ASP A 81 -25.27 7.29 15.99
C ASP A 81 -24.79 7.90 17.32
N ILE A 82 -23.83 7.28 17.99
CA ILE A 82 -23.25 7.85 19.22
C ILE A 82 -22.57 9.19 18.92
N LEU A 83 -21.74 9.27 17.88
CA LEU A 83 -20.99 10.49 17.57
C LEU A 83 -21.86 11.63 17.01
N ALA A 84 -22.94 11.31 16.31
CA ALA A 84 -23.87 12.29 15.76
C ALA A 84 -24.85 12.84 16.82
N TYR A 85 -25.29 12.02 17.77
CA TYR A 85 -26.39 12.37 18.69
C TYR A 85 -25.96 12.49 20.15
N SER A 86 -24.81 11.95 20.57
CA SER A 86 -24.34 12.09 21.94
C SER A 86 -23.56 13.39 22.14
N ASN A 87 -24.06 14.23 23.04
CA ASN A 87 -23.32 15.37 23.60
C ASN A 87 -22.68 15.04 24.96
N ASP A 88 -22.74 13.79 25.40
CA ASP A 88 -22.25 13.38 26.71
C ASP A 88 -20.82 12.84 26.64
N ILE A 89 -19.94 13.52 27.38
CA ILE A 89 -18.51 13.18 27.52
C ILE A 89 -18.33 11.77 28.08
N GLU A 90 -19.20 11.31 28.99
CA GLU A 90 -19.08 9.97 29.57
C GLU A 90 -19.35 8.87 28.55
N HIS A 91 -20.36 9.05 27.69
CA HIS A 91 -20.62 8.13 26.57
C HIS A 91 -19.47 8.10 25.56
N LEU A 92 -18.88 9.27 25.24
CA LEU A 92 -17.70 9.35 24.38
C LEU A 92 -16.48 8.66 25.03
N ARG A 93 -16.29 8.84 26.33
CA ARG A 93 -15.23 8.17 27.10
C ARG A 93 -15.38 6.65 27.07
N GLN A 94 -16.60 6.15 27.27
CA GLN A 94 -16.90 4.73 27.19
C GLN A 94 -16.64 4.18 25.78
N LEU A 95 -17.04 4.92 24.74
CA LEU A 95 -16.78 4.55 23.35
C LEU A 95 -15.27 4.43 23.07
N ILE A 96 -14.47 5.41 23.48
CA ILE A 96 -13.00 5.37 23.32
C ILE A 96 -12.40 4.22 24.13
N THR A 97 -12.91 3.97 25.33
CA THR A 97 -12.45 2.84 26.16
C THR A 97 -12.71 1.51 25.48
N ASN A 98 -13.87 1.32 24.84
CA ASN A 98 -14.17 0.10 24.09
C ASN A 98 -13.25 -0.08 22.88
N CYS A 99 -12.77 1.02 22.28
CA CYS A 99 -11.80 0.95 21.19
C CYS A 99 -10.44 0.37 21.65
N THR A 100 -10.11 0.35 22.94
CA THR A 100 -8.81 -0.16 23.41
C THR A 100 -8.63 -1.67 23.25
N THR A 101 -9.73 -2.42 23.17
CA THR A 101 -9.71 -3.89 23.09
C THR A 101 -10.48 -4.46 21.90
N ASN A 102 -11.08 -3.60 21.08
CA ASN A 102 -11.83 -3.99 19.90
C ASN A 102 -11.32 -3.22 18.67
N GLN A 103 -10.56 -3.92 17.82
CA GLN A 103 -10.02 -3.37 16.56
C GLN A 103 -11.14 -2.85 15.64
N THR A 104 -12.24 -3.58 15.54
CA THR A 104 -13.38 -3.18 14.69
C THR A 104 -14.01 -1.89 15.17
N SER A 105 -14.25 -1.75 16.47
CA SER A 105 -14.74 -0.50 17.07
C SER A 105 -13.75 0.64 16.87
N SER A 106 -12.46 0.39 17.09
CA SER A 106 -11.38 1.36 16.86
C SER A 106 -11.37 1.86 15.41
N TYR A 107 -11.39 0.94 14.45
CA TYR A 107 -11.40 1.28 13.03
C TYR A 107 -12.62 2.12 12.67
N CYS A 108 -13.81 1.68 13.07
CA CYS A 108 -15.06 2.37 12.79
C CYS A 108 -15.11 3.78 13.43
N PHE A 109 -14.61 3.93 14.66
CA PHE A 109 -14.46 5.21 15.33
C PHE A 109 -13.57 6.17 14.54
N LEU A 110 -12.39 5.73 14.12
CA LEU A 110 -11.44 6.57 13.38
C LEU A 110 -11.93 6.88 11.95
N VAL A 111 -12.55 5.92 11.26
CA VAL A 111 -13.15 6.13 9.92
C VAL A 111 -14.27 7.17 9.96
N TRP A 112 -15.04 7.23 11.04
CA TRP A 112 -16.06 8.28 11.19
C TRP A 112 -15.44 9.68 11.13
N PHE A 113 -14.26 9.89 11.70
CA PHE A 113 -13.56 11.17 11.60
C PHE A 113 -13.03 11.45 10.19
N ILE A 114 -12.75 10.43 9.37
CA ILE A 114 -12.48 10.62 7.93
C ILE A 114 -13.75 11.10 7.21
N HIS A 115 -14.91 10.50 7.50
CA HIS A 115 -16.20 10.96 6.94
C HIS A 115 -16.48 12.40 7.35
N TYR A 116 -16.29 12.71 8.62
CA TYR A 116 -16.45 14.06 9.15
C TYR A 116 -15.51 15.07 8.48
N TYR A 117 -14.25 14.71 8.28
CA TYR A 117 -13.25 15.51 7.57
C TYR A 117 -13.63 15.81 6.11
N SER A 118 -14.35 14.91 5.43
CA SER A 118 -14.76 15.13 4.03
C SER A 118 -15.63 16.39 3.81
N ARG A 119 -16.26 16.92 4.87
CA ARG A 119 -17.04 18.18 4.83
C ARG A 119 -16.24 19.37 4.29
N PHE A 120 -14.92 19.39 4.51
CA PHE A 120 -14.04 20.45 4.03
C PHE A 120 -13.98 20.48 2.48
N TYR A 121 -14.30 19.35 1.84
CA TYR A 121 -14.49 19.25 0.40
C TYR A 121 -15.95 19.45 0.01
N THR A 122 -16.87 18.65 0.58
CA THR A 122 -18.24 18.52 0.05
C THR A 122 -19.17 19.70 0.35
N THR A 123 -18.99 20.37 1.49
CA THR A 123 -19.88 21.47 1.93
C THR A 123 -19.17 22.82 1.97
N ASN A 124 -17.92 22.88 1.49
CA ASN A 124 -17.04 24.04 1.63
C ASN A 124 -17.06 24.61 3.07
N ALA A 125 -17.17 23.73 4.06
CA ALA A 125 -17.21 24.12 5.46
C ALA A 125 -15.82 24.61 5.86
N THR A 126 -15.60 25.92 5.79
CA THR A 126 -14.32 26.54 6.18
C THR A 126 -14.18 26.69 7.69
N SER A 127 -15.27 26.58 8.44
CA SER A 127 -15.26 26.69 9.89
C SER A 127 -14.75 25.41 10.56
N ILE A 128 -13.73 25.59 11.38
CA ILE A 128 -13.20 24.55 12.25
C ILE A 128 -14.20 24.32 13.40
N ASP A 129 -14.51 23.05 13.67
CA ASP A 129 -15.35 22.70 14.83
C ASP A 129 -14.49 22.59 16.08
N GLU A 130 -14.44 23.68 16.82
CA GLU A 130 -13.67 23.78 18.07
C GLU A 130 -14.13 22.79 19.15
N LYS A 131 -15.36 22.25 19.06
CA LYS A 131 -15.87 21.28 20.04
C LYS A 131 -15.01 20.02 20.08
N TRP A 132 -14.78 19.39 18.93
CA TRP A 132 -13.99 18.15 18.85
C TRP A 132 -12.53 18.39 19.24
N ILE A 133 -11.97 19.52 18.85
CA ILE A 133 -10.60 19.89 19.19
C ILE A 133 -10.46 20.06 20.70
N ARG A 134 -11.38 20.76 21.35
CA ARG A 134 -11.40 20.92 22.81
C ARG A 134 -11.53 19.58 23.51
N LEU A 135 -12.46 18.73 23.05
CA LEU A 135 -12.67 17.39 23.60
C LEU A 135 -11.38 16.56 23.53
N PHE A 136 -10.70 16.54 22.38
CA PHE A 136 -9.52 15.70 22.19
C PHE A 136 -8.25 16.24 22.83
N THR A 137 -8.14 17.57 22.94
CA THR A 137 -6.95 18.21 23.52
C THR A 137 -7.00 18.26 25.05
N HIS A 138 -8.19 18.43 25.64
CA HIS A 138 -8.34 18.70 27.07
C HIS A 138 -9.14 17.64 27.84
N GLU A 139 -10.32 17.25 27.34
CA GLU A 139 -11.29 16.48 28.15
C GLU A 139 -11.09 14.95 28.03
N LEU A 140 -10.71 14.48 26.84
CA LEU A 140 -10.56 13.06 26.50
C LEU A 140 -9.11 12.67 26.14
N ASN A 141 -8.16 13.61 26.23
CA ASN A 141 -6.77 13.42 25.80
C ASN A 141 -6.14 12.14 26.38
N GLN A 142 -6.26 11.93 27.69
CA GLN A 142 -5.69 10.75 28.35
C GLN A 142 -6.27 9.43 27.81
N HIS A 143 -7.57 9.40 27.51
CA HIS A 143 -8.24 8.21 26.97
C HIS A 143 -7.82 7.95 25.52
N ILE A 144 -7.71 9.01 24.72
CA ILE A 144 -7.24 8.94 23.33
C ILE A 144 -5.79 8.48 23.26
N CYS A 145 -4.90 9.09 24.04
CA CYS A 145 -3.49 8.70 24.08
C CYS A 145 -3.31 7.27 24.59
N LYS A 146 -4.12 6.82 25.57
CA LYS A 146 -4.10 5.42 25.99
C LYS A 146 -4.56 4.47 24.87
N CYS A 147 -5.55 4.88 24.08
CA CYS A 147 -6.15 4.04 23.04
C CYS A 147 -5.36 4.03 21.73
N PHE A 148 -4.80 5.17 21.30
CA PHE A 148 -4.22 5.37 19.97
C PHE A 148 -2.84 6.03 19.99
N ASP A 149 -2.23 6.19 21.16
CA ASP A 149 -1.01 6.98 21.38
C ASP A 149 -1.13 8.44 20.90
N VAL A 150 -0.01 9.16 20.99
CA VAL A 150 0.11 10.54 20.51
C VAL A 150 -0.21 10.64 19.01
N ILE A 151 0.13 9.61 18.23
CA ILE A 151 -0.13 9.56 16.79
C ILE A 151 -1.63 9.65 16.47
N GLY A 152 -2.49 8.89 17.16
CA GLY A 152 -3.93 8.95 16.95
C GLY A 152 -4.55 10.25 17.44
N SER A 153 -4.05 10.81 18.54
CA SER A 153 -4.47 12.14 19.02
C SER A 153 -4.17 13.24 17.99
N LYS A 154 -2.93 13.27 17.46
CA LYS A 154 -2.55 14.21 16.40
C LYS A 154 -3.40 14.03 15.14
N LEU A 155 -3.65 12.78 14.71
CA LEU A 155 -4.46 12.50 13.53
C LEU A 155 -5.91 13.01 13.69
N LEU A 156 -6.56 12.71 14.81
CA LEU A 156 -7.94 13.16 15.09
C LEU A 156 -8.05 14.68 15.08
N ILE A 157 -7.10 15.38 15.70
CA ILE A 157 -7.05 16.84 15.70
C ILE A 157 -6.86 17.38 14.27
N SER A 158 -5.95 16.79 13.48
CA SER A 158 -5.72 17.19 12.10
C SER A 158 -6.94 16.99 11.20
N LEU A 159 -7.65 15.87 11.35
CA LEU A 159 -8.92 15.61 10.65
C LEU A 159 -9.99 16.66 10.99
N CYS A 160 -10.07 17.10 12.25
CA CYS A 160 -11.01 18.13 12.67
C CYS A 160 -10.65 19.54 12.17
N LYS A 161 -9.35 19.81 11.92
CA LYS A 161 -8.80 21.11 11.52
C LYS A 161 -8.52 21.26 10.01
N ASN A 162 -8.74 20.21 9.23
CA ASN A 162 -8.37 20.15 7.80
C ASN A 162 -6.86 20.26 7.52
N PHE A 163 -6.05 19.78 8.48
CA PHE A 163 -4.58 19.84 8.40
C PHE A 163 -4.02 21.26 8.18
N SER A 164 -2.70 21.39 8.08
CA SER A 164 -2.04 22.68 7.83
C SER A 164 -2.15 23.09 6.36
N ASN A 165 -1.94 24.38 6.07
CA ASN A 165 -2.03 24.91 4.71
C ASN A 165 -1.08 24.26 3.71
N THR A 166 0.05 23.76 4.20
CA THR A 166 1.09 23.13 3.40
C THR A 166 0.90 21.62 3.30
N SER A 167 0.02 21.01 4.12
CA SER A 167 -0.18 19.56 4.22
C SER A 167 -0.70 18.94 2.93
N TYR A 168 -0.21 17.73 2.63
CA TYR A 168 -0.77 16.88 1.57
C TYR A 168 -2.26 16.58 1.84
N PHE A 169 -2.65 16.41 3.10
CA PHE A 169 -4.01 16.08 3.52
C PHE A 169 -4.91 17.30 3.71
N ARG A 170 -4.60 18.45 3.12
CA ARG A 170 -5.54 19.57 3.17
C ARG A 170 -6.59 19.45 2.06
N LEU A 171 -7.87 19.38 2.42
CA LEU A 171 -8.95 19.41 1.42
C LEU A 171 -9.31 20.84 1.03
N GLN A 172 -9.61 21.01 -0.26
CA GLN A 172 -10.12 22.25 -0.82
C GLN A 172 -11.29 21.92 -1.75
N PRO A 173 -12.37 22.73 -1.80
CA PRO A 173 -13.58 22.40 -2.56
C PRO A 173 -13.38 22.18 -4.06
N ASN A 174 -12.33 22.78 -4.63
CA ASN A 174 -12.02 22.74 -6.05
C ASN A 174 -10.93 21.71 -6.40
N MET A 175 -10.56 20.85 -5.45
CA MET A 175 -9.58 19.79 -5.67
C MET A 175 -10.15 18.73 -6.63
N ASP A 176 -9.27 18.17 -7.47
CA ASP A 176 -9.65 17.04 -8.31
C ASP A 176 -10.11 15.86 -7.45
N ILE A 177 -11.17 15.16 -7.88
CA ILE A 177 -11.81 14.15 -7.05
C ILE A 177 -10.92 12.92 -6.84
N GLN A 178 -10.11 12.55 -7.84
CA GLN A 178 -9.17 11.43 -7.72
C GLN A 178 -8.06 11.77 -6.71
N GLU A 179 -7.62 13.02 -6.74
CA GLU A 179 -6.72 13.58 -5.75
C GLU A 179 -7.29 13.50 -4.31
N VAL A 180 -8.59 13.78 -4.13
CA VAL A 180 -9.25 13.60 -2.83
C VAL A 180 -9.29 12.12 -2.44
N HIS A 181 -9.63 11.23 -3.37
CA HIS A 181 -9.68 9.78 -3.11
C HIS A 181 -8.33 9.20 -2.71
N GLN A 182 -7.23 9.62 -3.34
CA GLN A 182 -5.88 9.23 -2.96
C GLN A 182 -5.57 9.59 -1.50
N ARG A 183 -5.89 10.83 -1.09
CA ARG A 183 -5.73 11.27 0.31
C ARG A 183 -6.58 10.43 1.26
N LEU A 184 -7.83 10.13 0.90
CA LEU A 184 -8.72 9.28 1.69
C LEU A 184 -8.20 7.83 1.81
N VAL A 185 -7.55 7.29 0.78
CA VAL A 185 -6.90 5.96 0.83
C VAL A 185 -5.76 5.96 1.84
N VAL A 186 -4.88 6.95 1.81
CA VAL A 186 -3.78 7.08 2.79
C VAL A 186 -4.34 7.18 4.20
N LEU A 187 -5.35 8.04 4.42
CA LEU A 187 -6.00 8.16 5.73
C LEU A 187 -6.66 6.84 6.16
N ASN A 188 -7.25 6.08 5.24
CA ASN A 188 -7.85 4.78 5.54
C ASN A 188 -6.79 3.74 5.99
N ILE A 189 -5.63 3.74 5.34
CA ILE A 189 -4.47 2.93 5.75
C ILE A 189 -4.03 3.33 7.17
N ALA A 190 -3.96 4.62 7.48
CA ALA A 190 -3.62 5.13 8.81
C ALA A 190 -4.54 4.58 9.89
N VAL A 191 -5.84 4.70 9.69
CA VAL A 191 -6.83 4.32 10.72
C VAL A 191 -6.89 2.80 10.88
N TYR A 192 -6.66 2.05 9.79
CA TYR A 192 -6.44 0.61 9.89
C TYR A 192 -5.22 0.29 10.75
N LEU A 193 -4.06 0.89 10.46
CA LEU A 193 -2.83 0.68 11.22
C LEU A 193 -3.00 1.02 12.70
N LEU A 194 -3.63 2.17 13.01
CA LEU A 194 -3.92 2.58 14.38
C LEU A 194 -4.84 1.58 15.10
N SER A 195 -5.83 1.04 14.39
CA SER A 195 -6.75 0.05 14.97
C SER A 195 -6.08 -1.25 15.39
N CYS A 196 -4.94 -1.60 14.79
CA CYS A 196 -4.16 -2.76 15.19
C CYS A 196 -3.65 -2.67 16.65
N LYS A 197 -3.59 -1.47 17.25
CA LYS A 197 -3.22 -1.30 18.67
C LYS A 197 -4.22 -1.96 19.62
N SER A 198 -5.47 -2.10 19.20
CA SER A 198 -6.54 -2.74 19.98
C SER A 198 -6.42 -4.26 20.04
N LEU A 199 -5.50 -4.85 19.27
CA LEU A 199 -5.23 -6.29 19.30
C LEU A 199 -4.32 -6.62 20.48
N ASN A 200 -4.52 -7.80 21.06
CA ASN A 200 -3.67 -8.34 22.13
C ASN A 200 -2.33 -8.91 21.62
N TYR A 201 -2.04 -8.75 20.33
CA TYR A 201 -0.79 -9.12 19.68
C TYR A 201 -0.46 -8.10 18.60
N ILE A 202 0.84 -7.94 18.30
CA ILE A 202 1.27 -7.12 17.18
C ILE A 202 1.07 -7.86 15.85
N THR A 203 0.49 -7.19 14.87
CA THR A 203 0.38 -7.68 13.50
C THR A 203 1.55 -7.18 12.66
N TYR A 204 1.78 -7.85 11.53
CA TYR A 204 2.79 -7.43 10.57
C TYR A 204 2.61 -5.96 10.18
N VAL A 205 1.39 -5.60 9.78
CA VAL A 205 1.05 -4.24 9.34
C VAL A 205 1.06 -3.27 10.52
N GLY A 206 0.53 -3.68 11.69
CA GLY A 206 0.58 -2.88 12.92
C GLY A 206 2.00 -2.54 13.38
N SER A 207 2.99 -3.42 13.11
CA SER A 207 4.38 -3.19 13.51
C SER A 207 5.09 -2.05 12.76
N LEU A 208 4.47 -1.54 11.68
CA LEU A 208 4.90 -0.31 11.00
C LEU A 208 4.69 0.95 11.86
N LEU A 209 3.66 0.97 12.71
CA LEU A 209 3.39 2.07 13.64
C LEU A 209 3.84 1.74 15.07
N PHE A 210 3.68 0.50 15.53
CA PHE A 210 3.88 0.15 16.92
C PHE A 210 5.05 -0.80 17.12
N ASP A 211 5.67 -0.72 18.30
CA ASP A 211 6.69 -1.65 18.76
C ASP A 211 6.12 -3.00 19.17
N ASP A 212 7.00 -3.89 19.63
CA ASP A 212 6.65 -5.25 20.04
C ASP A 212 5.71 -5.27 21.25
N ASN A 213 5.61 -4.16 21.98
CA ASN A 213 4.71 -3.96 23.12
C ASN A 213 3.41 -3.23 22.72
N GLY A 214 3.17 -3.01 21.42
CA GLY A 214 2.00 -2.27 20.93
C GLY A 214 2.03 -0.78 21.28
N GLN A 215 3.21 -0.21 21.52
CA GLN A 215 3.40 1.21 21.84
C GLN A 215 4.09 1.95 20.70
N MET A 216 3.85 3.25 20.62
CA MET A 216 4.62 4.13 19.76
C MET A 216 6.12 4.03 20.11
N PRO A 217 7.02 3.85 19.11
CA PRO A 217 8.46 3.90 19.32
C PRO A 217 8.90 5.27 19.87
N ASN A 218 9.91 5.27 20.75
CA ASN A 218 10.50 6.52 21.24
C ASN A 218 11.11 7.37 20.12
N ASN A 219 11.64 6.72 19.08
CA ASN A 219 12.16 7.37 17.88
C ASN A 219 11.79 6.56 16.63
N TYR A 220 10.89 7.10 15.81
CA TYR A 220 10.50 6.48 14.55
C TYR A 220 11.63 6.42 13.54
N THR A 221 12.49 7.45 13.48
CA THR A 221 13.64 7.49 12.57
C THR A 221 14.56 6.29 12.83
N ASP A 222 14.97 6.10 14.08
CA ASP A 222 15.89 5.02 14.44
C ASP A 222 15.26 3.65 14.15
N ARG A 223 13.98 3.47 14.52
CA ARG A 223 13.27 2.22 14.27
C ARG A 223 13.22 1.89 12.77
N LEU A 224 12.82 2.85 11.95
CA LEU A 224 12.68 2.70 10.51
C LEU A 224 14.02 2.47 9.80
N GLN A 225 15.12 2.97 10.35
CA GLN A 225 16.46 2.84 9.75
C GLN A 225 17.22 1.60 10.18
N SER A 226 16.92 1.02 11.36
CA SER A 226 17.79 0.00 11.96
C SER A 226 17.08 -1.25 12.48
N SER A 227 15.77 -1.19 12.74
CA SER A 227 15.12 -2.17 13.62
C SER A 227 13.93 -2.89 12.98
N ILE A 228 13.50 -2.47 11.80
CA ILE A 228 12.32 -3.04 11.12
C ILE A 228 12.64 -3.37 9.66
N CYS A 229 12.16 -4.51 9.19
CA CYS A 229 12.10 -4.79 7.77
C CYS A 229 10.87 -4.11 7.18
N LEU A 230 11.06 -3.33 6.13
CA LEU A 230 9.95 -2.60 5.51
C LEU A 230 9.45 -3.34 4.25
N PRO A 231 8.17 -3.76 4.24
CA PRO A 231 7.57 -4.43 3.09
C PRO A 231 7.69 -3.60 1.81
N GLY A 232 7.88 -4.29 0.69
CA GLY A 232 7.83 -3.66 -0.62
C GLY A 232 9.03 -2.77 -0.94
N LEU A 233 10.01 -2.61 -0.04
CA LEU A 233 11.25 -1.90 -0.36
C LEU A 233 12.26 -2.85 -1.00
N LEU A 234 12.82 -2.43 -2.14
CA LEU A 234 13.98 -3.09 -2.74
C LEU A 234 15.23 -2.80 -1.91
N SER A 235 16.10 -3.79 -1.80
CA SER A 235 17.43 -3.61 -1.20
C SER A 235 18.22 -2.53 -1.94
N SER A 236 18.86 -1.63 -1.21
CA SER A 236 19.85 -0.70 -1.79
C SER A 236 21.18 -1.38 -2.15
N ASP A 237 21.36 -2.65 -1.78
CA ASP A 237 22.52 -3.42 -2.16
C ASP A 237 22.52 -3.62 -3.69
N ILE A 238 23.50 -2.98 -4.32
CA ILE A 238 23.74 -3.03 -5.77
C ILE A 238 23.91 -4.49 -6.24
N ALA A 239 24.52 -5.35 -5.43
CA ALA A 239 24.69 -6.76 -5.74
C ALA A 239 23.34 -7.47 -5.80
N ILE A 240 22.48 -7.27 -4.79
CA ILE A 240 21.16 -7.93 -4.70
C ILE A 240 20.24 -7.46 -5.81
N THR A 241 20.17 -6.13 -6.01
CA THR A 241 19.38 -5.55 -7.10
C THR A 241 19.80 -6.15 -8.44
N LYS A 242 21.11 -6.26 -8.68
CA LYS A 242 21.62 -6.84 -9.92
C LYS A 242 21.39 -8.35 -10.02
N MET A 243 21.57 -9.10 -8.94
CA MET A 243 21.31 -10.54 -8.89
C MET A 243 19.86 -10.87 -9.18
N LEU A 244 18.92 -10.14 -8.58
CA LEU A 244 17.49 -10.27 -8.86
C LEU A 244 17.20 -10.01 -10.34
N TYR A 245 17.78 -8.94 -10.90
CA TYR A 245 17.65 -8.62 -12.32
C TYR A 245 18.17 -9.75 -13.22
N VAL A 246 19.38 -10.26 -12.96
CA VAL A 246 19.98 -11.36 -13.71
C VAL A 246 19.11 -12.62 -13.62
N ARG A 247 18.66 -13.00 -12.42
CA ARG A 247 17.82 -14.19 -12.22
C ARG A 247 16.54 -14.10 -13.05
N THR A 248 15.83 -12.98 -13.00
CA THR A 248 14.57 -12.81 -13.73
C THR A 248 14.79 -12.80 -15.24
N GLN A 249 15.71 -11.96 -15.74
CA GLN A 249 15.99 -11.86 -17.18
C GLN A 249 16.43 -13.20 -17.79
N VAL A 250 17.33 -13.92 -17.10
CA VAL A 250 17.80 -15.21 -17.59
C VAL A 250 16.68 -16.25 -17.54
N LYS A 251 15.86 -16.27 -16.47
CA LYS A 251 14.74 -17.21 -16.37
C LYS A 251 13.69 -16.99 -17.47
N GLU A 252 13.28 -15.75 -17.72
CA GLU A 252 12.32 -15.43 -18.78
C GLU A 252 12.81 -15.88 -20.16
N ARG A 253 14.10 -15.67 -20.43
CA ARG A 253 14.72 -16.09 -21.68
C ARG A 253 14.88 -17.60 -21.79
N LEU A 254 15.16 -18.29 -20.69
CA LEU A 254 15.16 -19.75 -20.64
C LEU A 254 13.76 -20.30 -20.94
N ASP A 255 12.74 -19.76 -20.29
CA ASP A 255 11.34 -20.19 -20.47
C ASP A 255 10.87 -19.99 -21.92
N ARG A 256 11.40 -18.97 -22.61
CA ARG A 256 11.14 -18.69 -24.04
C ARG A 256 12.09 -19.40 -25.01
N SER A 257 13.05 -20.20 -24.52
CA SER A 257 14.09 -20.84 -25.34
C SER A 257 14.95 -19.85 -26.16
N GLU A 258 15.21 -18.67 -25.61
CA GLU A 258 15.97 -17.56 -26.23
C GLU A 258 17.44 -17.51 -25.79
N ILE A 259 17.90 -18.52 -25.04
CA ILE A 259 19.31 -18.72 -24.69
C ILE A 259 19.81 -19.92 -25.49
N VAL A 260 20.80 -19.68 -26.36
CA VAL A 260 21.41 -20.76 -27.13
C VAL A 260 22.32 -21.61 -26.22
N PRO A 261 22.52 -22.91 -26.53
CA PRO A 261 23.20 -23.85 -25.63
C PRO A 261 24.58 -23.39 -25.15
N ASP A 262 25.34 -22.74 -26.02
CA ASP A 262 26.69 -22.29 -25.69
C ASP A 262 26.70 -21.10 -24.73
N ALA A 263 25.62 -20.30 -24.61
CA ALA A 263 25.54 -19.15 -23.69
C ALA A 263 24.77 -19.44 -22.39
N MET A 264 24.74 -20.70 -21.96
CA MET A 264 24.04 -21.11 -20.74
C MET A 264 24.83 -20.78 -19.45
N PHE A 265 25.32 -19.54 -19.34
CA PHE A 265 26.15 -19.09 -18.25
C PHE A 265 25.73 -17.73 -17.69
N VAL A 266 25.87 -17.57 -16.38
CA VAL A 266 25.93 -16.27 -15.72
C VAL A 266 27.34 -16.01 -15.22
N TYR A 267 27.68 -14.75 -15.04
CA TYR A 267 29.02 -14.34 -14.67
C TYR A 267 28.99 -13.60 -13.34
N LYS A 268 29.98 -13.87 -12.49
CA LYS A 268 30.27 -13.11 -11.27
C LYS A 268 31.56 -12.33 -11.47
N CYS A 269 31.59 -11.09 -11.00
CA CYS A 269 32.70 -10.17 -11.20
C CYS A 269 34.05 -10.77 -10.74
N SER A 270 34.10 -11.33 -9.53
CA SER A 270 35.25 -12.08 -9.01
C SER A 270 34.84 -12.84 -7.75
N ASP A 271 35.72 -13.64 -7.14
CA ASP A 271 35.41 -14.31 -5.86
C ASP A 271 35.02 -13.31 -4.77
N ALA A 272 35.76 -12.20 -4.68
CA ALA A 272 35.57 -11.16 -3.68
C ALA A 272 34.45 -10.13 -4.00
N CYS A 273 33.97 -10.08 -5.25
CA CYS A 273 32.95 -9.11 -5.67
C CYS A 273 31.66 -9.84 -6.07
N PRO A 274 30.55 -9.69 -5.33
CA PRO A 274 29.31 -10.42 -5.57
C PRO A 274 28.53 -9.91 -6.80
N TYR A 275 28.99 -8.85 -7.48
CA TYR A 275 28.28 -8.32 -8.65
C TYR A 275 28.14 -9.37 -9.76
N MET A 276 26.91 -9.72 -10.12
CA MET A 276 26.61 -10.70 -11.17
C MET A 276 26.06 -10.04 -12.44
N PHE A 277 26.25 -10.66 -13.58
CA PHE A 277 25.74 -10.18 -14.87
C PHE A 277 25.57 -11.34 -15.85
N HIS A 278 24.80 -11.09 -16.90
CA HIS A 278 24.55 -12.01 -18.01
C HIS A 278 24.71 -11.23 -19.32
N PHE A 279 25.27 -11.84 -20.36
CA PHE A 279 25.45 -11.19 -21.65
C PHE A 279 24.17 -11.29 -22.49
N GLU A 280 23.57 -10.15 -22.83
CA GLU A 280 22.36 -10.11 -23.64
C GLU A 280 22.67 -10.31 -25.13
N GLY A 281 22.30 -11.48 -25.66
CA GLY A 281 22.40 -11.76 -27.08
C GLY A 281 23.76 -12.33 -27.47
N CYS A 282 23.78 -13.03 -28.60
CA CYS A 282 24.88 -13.86 -29.08
C CYS A 282 26.16 -13.07 -29.40
N GLY A 283 26.88 -12.60 -28.38
CA GLY A 283 28.29 -12.20 -28.52
C GLY A 283 28.52 -10.89 -29.25
N ARG A 284 27.76 -9.83 -28.98
CA ARG A 284 28.32 -8.50 -29.24
C ARG A 284 29.38 -8.21 -28.18
N PRO A 285 30.63 -7.90 -28.56
CA PRO A 285 31.63 -7.44 -27.60
C PRO A 285 31.08 -6.18 -26.94
N TYR A 286 30.82 -6.26 -25.64
CA TYR A 286 30.56 -5.07 -24.85
C TYR A 286 31.93 -4.51 -24.52
N GLU A 287 32.38 -3.53 -25.31
CA GLU A 287 33.63 -2.82 -25.02
C GLU A 287 33.54 -2.24 -23.59
N LEU A 288 34.32 -2.84 -22.69
CA LEU A 288 34.65 -2.37 -21.34
C LEU A 288 33.47 -1.79 -20.53
N SER A 289 32.68 -2.66 -19.91
CA SER A 289 31.87 -2.24 -18.77
C SER A 289 32.74 -2.25 -17.51
N LYS A 290 32.66 -1.24 -16.65
CA LYS A 290 33.27 -1.31 -15.31
C LYS A 290 32.28 -1.85 -14.31
N CYS A 291 32.70 -2.78 -13.45
CA CYS A 291 31.88 -3.24 -12.34
C CYS A 291 31.52 -2.03 -11.45
N PRO A 292 30.24 -1.77 -11.15
CA PRO A 292 29.85 -0.59 -10.38
C PRO A 292 30.37 -0.67 -8.93
N MET A 293 30.57 -1.87 -8.39
CA MET A 293 31.04 -2.10 -7.02
C MET A 293 32.57 -1.95 -6.89
N CYS A 294 33.35 -2.71 -7.69
CA CYS A 294 34.81 -2.75 -7.53
C CYS A 294 35.59 -1.98 -8.62
N LYS A 295 34.89 -1.36 -9.58
CA LYS A 295 35.44 -0.60 -10.72
C LYS A 295 36.33 -1.38 -11.69
N ALA A 296 36.54 -2.67 -11.44
CA ALA A 296 37.30 -3.53 -12.33
C ALA A 296 36.53 -3.80 -13.63
N ASP A 297 37.25 -4.01 -14.72
CA ASP A 297 36.65 -4.25 -16.02
C ASP A 297 35.83 -5.55 -15.99
N ILE A 298 34.65 -5.55 -16.59
CA ILE A 298 33.80 -6.71 -16.79
C ILE A 298 33.36 -6.72 -18.25
N GLY A 299 33.14 -7.90 -18.80
CA GLY A 299 32.82 -8.03 -20.22
C GLY A 299 33.39 -9.28 -20.86
N ALA A 300 33.22 -9.36 -22.17
CA ALA A 300 33.72 -10.43 -23.00
C ALA A 300 34.43 -9.86 -24.23
N THR A 301 35.57 -10.43 -24.60
CA THR A 301 36.30 -10.07 -25.83
C THR A 301 35.65 -10.70 -27.07
N SER A 302 34.99 -11.84 -26.88
CA SER A 302 34.21 -12.56 -27.90
C SER A 302 33.17 -13.44 -27.20
N TYR A 303 32.32 -14.11 -27.99
CA TYR A 303 31.27 -14.94 -27.45
C TYR A 303 31.80 -15.99 -26.46
N ASN A 304 31.21 -16.03 -25.25
CA ASN A 304 31.64 -16.87 -24.12
C ASN A 304 33.11 -16.76 -23.71
N ASN A 305 33.83 -15.73 -24.14
CA ASN A 305 35.22 -15.49 -23.77
C ASN A 305 35.29 -14.20 -22.94
N PRO A 306 35.23 -14.32 -21.60
CA PRO A 306 35.39 -13.18 -20.71
C PRO A 306 36.72 -12.47 -20.96
N ILE A 307 36.76 -11.15 -20.74
CA ILE A 307 38.05 -10.44 -20.73
C ILE A 307 39.00 -11.08 -19.69
N ILE A 308 40.26 -11.27 -20.09
CA ILE A 308 41.31 -11.85 -19.23
C ILE A 308 41.82 -10.73 -18.31
N ARG A 309 41.67 -10.91 -17.00
CA ARG A 309 42.10 -9.95 -15.97
C ARG A 309 42.35 -10.63 -14.63
N ILE A 310 42.92 -9.87 -13.69
CA ILE A 310 43.15 -10.32 -12.31
C ILE A 310 42.41 -9.37 -11.34
N PRO A 311 41.59 -9.86 -10.39
CA PRO A 311 41.10 -11.25 -10.30
C PRO A 311 40.17 -11.59 -11.47
N PRO A 312 40.10 -12.87 -11.90
CA PRO A 312 39.31 -13.28 -13.05
C PRO A 312 37.81 -13.14 -12.80
N GLN A 313 37.06 -12.97 -13.89
CA GLN A 313 35.61 -13.13 -13.89
C GLN A 313 35.27 -14.62 -13.77
N LEU A 314 34.25 -14.95 -12.99
CA LEU A 314 33.84 -16.34 -12.78
C LEU A 314 32.66 -16.63 -13.69
N GLN A 315 32.82 -17.63 -14.55
CA GLN A 315 31.75 -18.17 -15.39
C GLN A 315 31.07 -19.31 -14.63
N MET A 316 29.75 -19.23 -14.51
CA MET A 316 28.94 -20.20 -13.76
C MET A 316 27.81 -20.73 -14.64
N PRO A 317 27.54 -22.04 -14.68
CA PRO A 317 26.30 -22.56 -15.26
C PRO A 317 25.08 -21.86 -14.65
N ILE A 318 24.03 -21.62 -15.43
CA ILE A 318 22.85 -20.86 -14.97
C ILE A 318 22.27 -21.41 -13.66
N GLU A 319 22.12 -22.74 -13.54
CA GLU A 319 21.60 -23.36 -12.32
C GLU A 319 22.45 -23.06 -11.08
N ALA A 320 23.78 -23.18 -11.20
CA ALA A 320 24.71 -22.85 -10.12
C ALA A 320 24.67 -21.35 -9.79
N GLY A 321 24.50 -20.51 -10.81
CA GLY A 321 24.28 -19.08 -10.66
C GLY A 321 23.00 -18.74 -9.92
N PHE A 322 21.89 -19.38 -10.25
CA PHE A 322 20.61 -19.20 -9.58
C PHE A 322 20.66 -19.68 -8.13
N GLN A 323 21.33 -20.80 -7.86
CA GLN A 323 21.56 -21.26 -6.50
C GLN A 323 22.39 -20.27 -5.69
N PHE A 324 23.49 -19.75 -6.25
CA PHE A 324 24.29 -18.71 -5.60
C PHE A 324 23.46 -17.45 -5.29
N ILE A 325 22.66 -16.98 -6.24
CA ILE A 325 21.77 -15.84 -6.05
C ILE A 325 20.78 -16.11 -4.90
N ALA A 326 20.17 -17.30 -4.86
CA ALA A 326 19.23 -17.68 -3.82
C ALA A 326 19.90 -17.70 -2.44
N ASP A 327 21.08 -18.30 -2.32
CA ASP A 327 21.83 -18.39 -1.06
C ASP A 327 22.32 -17.02 -0.58
N TYR A 328 22.76 -16.15 -1.50
CA TYR A 328 23.18 -14.80 -1.17
C TYR A 328 22.01 -13.94 -0.68
N ILE A 329 20.88 -13.95 -1.40
CA ILE A 329 19.68 -13.23 -1.01
C ILE A 329 19.17 -13.74 0.34
N LYS A 330 19.13 -15.05 0.56
CA LYS A 330 18.74 -15.63 1.85
C LYS A 330 19.64 -15.13 2.98
N THR A 331 20.95 -15.10 2.77
CA THR A 331 21.91 -14.62 3.78
C THR A 331 21.73 -13.15 4.09
N TYR A 332 21.54 -12.32 3.07
CA TYR A 332 21.24 -10.90 3.25
C TYR A 332 19.93 -10.70 3.98
N ASP A 333 18.88 -11.41 3.55
CA ASP A 333 17.58 -11.30 4.15
C ASP A 333 17.63 -11.70 5.62
N GLU A 334 18.45 -12.69 6.00
CA GLU A 334 18.66 -13.15 7.38
C GLU A 334 19.50 -12.20 8.26
N LYS A 335 20.35 -11.35 7.68
CA LYS A 335 21.36 -10.58 8.44
C LYS A 335 21.26 -9.06 8.31
N ASP A 336 20.92 -8.56 7.13
CA ASP A 336 21.20 -7.18 6.72
C ASP A 336 19.96 -6.43 6.20
N ARG A 337 18.78 -7.06 6.20
CA ARG A 337 17.51 -6.55 5.60
C ARG A 337 16.74 -5.48 6.41
N PHE A 338 17.37 -4.90 7.42
CA PHE A 338 16.71 -3.91 8.28
C PHE A 338 16.95 -2.51 7.78
N GLY A 339 15.89 -1.69 7.77
CA GLY A 339 16.02 -0.27 7.49
C GLY A 339 15.35 0.20 6.21
N TYR A 340 15.10 1.51 6.17
CA TYR A 340 14.66 2.21 4.98
C TYR A 340 15.85 2.50 4.07
N HIS A 341 15.97 1.70 3.01
CA HIS A 341 17.11 1.73 2.10
C HIS A 341 16.81 2.35 0.73
N ASN A 342 15.53 2.54 0.39
CA ASN A 342 15.13 3.05 -0.92
C ASN A 342 15.29 4.57 -0.98
N ILE A 343 16.34 5.06 -1.64
CA ILE A 343 16.60 6.50 -1.85
C ILE A 343 16.47 6.94 -3.31
N THR A 344 15.98 6.07 -4.20
CA THR A 344 15.85 6.37 -5.63
C THR A 344 14.61 7.22 -5.87
N ASP A 345 14.77 8.34 -6.60
CA ASP A 345 13.65 9.24 -6.96
C ASP A 345 12.52 8.46 -7.65
N ALA A 346 11.25 8.79 -7.38
CA ALA A 346 10.09 8.14 -7.99
C ALA A 346 10.09 8.19 -9.54
N LYS A 347 10.74 9.22 -10.12
CA LYS A 347 10.94 9.38 -11.57
C LYS A 347 12.07 8.49 -12.09
N GLU A 348 13.11 8.28 -11.29
CA GLU A 348 14.26 7.42 -11.60
C GLU A 348 14.02 5.95 -11.25
N SER A 349 13.04 5.65 -10.40
CA SER A 349 12.48 4.32 -10.21
C SER A 349 11.70 3.83 -11.45
N ASN A 350 11.94 4.43 -12.62
CA ASN A 350 11.62 3.92 -13.96
C ASN A 350 12.88 3.74 -14.85
N VAL A 351 14.04 4.27 -14.46
CA VAL A 351 15.30 4.21 -15.23
C VAL A 351 16.21 3.10 -14.70
N GLY A 352 16.10 2.75 -13.42
CA GLY A 352 16.62 1.49 -12.84
C GLY A 352 15.58 0.34 -12.81
N GLU A 353 14.29 0.67 -12.91
CA GLU A 353 13.20 -0.28 -13.18
C GLU A 353 12.86 -0.26 -14.68
N LYS A 354 13.79 -0.67 -15.56
CA LYS A 354 13.45 -0.77 -16.98
C LYS A 354 12.65 -2.03 -17.29
N SER A 355 11.34 -1.81 -17.32
CA SER A 355 10.37 -2.11 -18.38
C SER A 355 9.04 -2.52 -17.74
N GLU A 356 7.92 -2.03 -18.28
CA GLU A 356 6.54 -2.38 -17.86
C GLU A 356 6.27 -3.89 -17.72
N HIS A 357 7.18 -4.73 -18.21
CA HIS A 357 7.07 -6.18 -18.31
C HIS A 357 7.85 -6.97 -17.22
N LEU A 358 8.64 -6.34 -16.33
CA LEU A 358 9.24 -7.03 -15.17
C LEU A 358 8.30 -7.15 -13.95
N ASN A 359 6.99 -6.97 -14.18
CA ASN A 359 5.83 -7.40 -13.39
C ASN A 359 6.13 -7.74 -11.91
N ARG A 360 6.38 -6.71 -11.10
CA ARG A 360 6.18 -6.83 -9.66
C ARG A 360 4.70 -7.13 -9.43
N SER A 361 4.42 -8.12 -8.58
CA SER A 361 3.04 -8.51 -8.28
C SER A 361 2.26 -7.33 -7.75
N ILE A 362 0.95 -7.33 -7.97
CA ILE A 362 0.04 -6.34 -7.38
C ILE A 362 0.19 -6.31 -5.84
N SER A 363 0.49 -7.47 -5.23
CA SER A 363 0.80 -7.59 -3.81
C SER A 363 2.04 -6.78 -3.43
N PHE A 364 3.15 -6.88 -4.17
CA PHE A 364 4.34 -6.07 -3.93
C PHE A 364 4.02 -4.57 -3.99
N ARG A 365 3.31 -4.13 -5.03
CA ARG A 365 2.93 -2.72 -5.21
C ARG A 365 2.03 -2.22 -4.07
N PHE A 366 1.07 -3.04 -3.65
CA PHE A 366 0.23 -2.73 -2.48
C PHE A 366 1.05 -2.58 -1.20
N MET A 367 2.01 -3.48 -0.97
CA MET A 367 2.88 -3.44 0.20
C MET A 367 3.81 -2.22 0.20
N HIS A 368 4.36 -1.85 -0.97
CA HIS A 368 5.16 -0.64 -1.16
C HIS A 368 4.33 0.63 -0.91
N MET A 369 3.14 0.71 -1.51
CA MET A 369 2.18 1.79 -1.30
C MET A 369 1.83 1.94 0.19
N LEU A 370 1.62 0.84 0.91
CA LEU A 370 1.30 0.85 2.33
C LEU A 370 2.46 1.40 3.17
N THR A 371 3.70 1.00 2.88
CA THR A 371 4.90 1.53 3.52
C THR A 371 5.00 3.04 3.30
N HIS A 372 4.87 3.51 2.06
CA HIS A 372 4.97 4.94 1.74
C HIS A 372 3.81 5.78 2.29
N ALA A 373 2.59 5.26 2.29
CA ALA A 373 1.45 5.89 2.96
C ALA A 373 1.71 6.07 4.46
N THR A 374 2.29 5.07 5.12
CA THR A 374 2.64 5.14 6.54
C THR A 374 3.70 6.21 6.80
N LEU A 375 4.78 6.22 6.00
CA LEU A 375 5.86 7.21 6.13
C LEU A 375 5.37 8.64 5.87
N LEU A 376 4.48 8.81 4.89
CA LEU A 376 3.86 10.09 4.58
C LEU A 376 3.06 10.63 5.78
N ILE A 377 2.29 9.77 6.46
CA ILE A 377 1.53 10.17 7.65
C ILE A 377 2.43 10.50 8.83
N LEU A 378 3.45 9.68 9.09
CA LEU A 378 4.41 9.97 10.17
C LEU A 378 5.11 11.31 9.95
N HIS A 379 5.44 11.65 8.70
CA HIS A 379 6.00 12.95 8.34
C HIS A 379 4.98 14.08 8.56
N GLU A 380 3.75 13.93 8.07
CA GLU A 380 2.68 14.95 8.16
C GLU A 380 2.24 15.22 9.60
N LEU A 381 2.37 14.23 10.49
CA LEU A 381 2.11 14.38 11.92
C LEU A 381 3.35 14.83 12.72
N GLU A 382 4.45 15.19 12.04
CA GLU A 382 5.70 15.66 12.66
C GLU A 382 6.24 14.67 13.71
N LEU A 383 6.30 13.38 13.36
CA LEU A 383 6.80 12.30 14.23
C LEU A 383 8.24 11.88 13.87
N PHE A 384 8.82 12.45 12.83
CA PHE A 384 10.24 12.31 12.52
C PHE A 384 11.04 13.41 13.21
N THR A 385 11.97 13.02 14.07
CA THR A 385 12.93 13.93 14.73
C THR A 385 14.30 13.78 14.07
N ASN A 386 14.88 14.88 13.58
CA ASN A 386 16.24 14.94 13.02
C ASN A 386 16.56 13.81 12.01
N SER A 387 15.64 13.51 11.10
CA SER A 387 15.76 12.35 10.23
C SER A 387 16.66 12.60 9.03
N THR A 388 17.50 11.61 8.69
CA THR A 388 18.15 11.49 7.37
C THR A 388 17.25 10.82 6.33
N LEU A 389 16.01 10.48 6.72
CA LEU A 389 14.99 9.94 5.82
C LEU A 389 14.61 10.98 4.74
N PRO A 390 14.14 10.52 3.57
CA PRO A 390 13.62 11.41 2.54
C PRO A 390 12.51 12.34 3.04
N ASN A 391 12.30 13.45 2.34
CA ASN A 391 11.28 14.42 2.68
C ASN A 391 9.87 13.92 2.33
N ARG A 392 8.85 14.68 2.74
CA ARG A 392 7.46 14.40 2.43
C ARG A 392 7.17 14.16 0.93
N GLU A 393 7.67 15.04 0.07
CA GLU A 393 7.38 15.01 -1.38
C GLU A 393 7.84 13.69 -1.99
N TYR A 394 8.97 13.16 -1.51
CA TYR A 394 9.45 11.85 -1.91
C TYR A 394 8.45 10.73 -1.57
N PHE A 395 7.94 10.67 -0.33
CA PHE A 395 6.97 9.65 0.06
C PHE A 395 5.63 9.79 -0.67
N GLN A 396 5.18 11.03 -0.88
CA GLN A 396 3.99 11.34 -1.68
C GLN A 396 4.13 10.81 -3.11
N ASN A 397 5.23 11.13 -3.80
CA ASN A 397 5.44 10.75 -5.19
C ASN A 397 5.48 9.23 -5.39
N HIS A 398 6.09 8.49 -4.45
CA HIS A 398 6.08 7.03 -4.50
C HIS A 398 4.68 6.46 -4.25
N PHE A 399 3.97 6.96 -3.23
CA PHE A 399 2.58 6.54 -2.96
C PHE A 399 1.66 6.75 -4.18
N GLU A 400 1.67 7.96 -4.76
CA GLU A 400 0.81 8.30 -5.91
C GLU A 400 1.14 7.44 -7.13
N LYS A 401 2.44 7.16 -7.35
CA LYS A 401 2.89 6.26 -8.42
C LYS A 401 2.35 4.85 -8.23
N ASP A 402 2.49 4.26 -7.04
CA ASP A 402 1.97 2.91 -6.81
C ASP A 402 0.44 2.83 -6.87
N TYR A 403 -0.27 3.87 -6.39
CA TYR A 403 -1.73 3.96 -6.53
C TYR A 403 -2.16 3.85 -8.00
N VAL A 404 -1.50 4.60 -8.89
CA VAL A 404 -1.78 4.59 -10.33
C VAL A 404 -1.43 3.22 -10.95
N LEU A 405 -0.27 2.66 -10.60
CA LEU A 405 0.17 1.35 -11.10
C LEU A 405 -0.77 0.22 -10.68
N ILE A 406 -1.26 0.22 -9.44
CA ILE A 406 -2.25 -0.74 -8.95
C ILE A 406 -3.55 -0.59 -9.76
N GLY A 407 -4.01 0.65 -9.98
CA GLY A 407 -5.20 0.91 -10.79
C GLY A 407 -5.07 0.38 -12.23
N GLN A 408 -3.89 0.54 -12.83
CA GLN A 408 -3.56 0.01 -14.17
C GLN A 408 -3.57 -1.53 -14.17
N GLN A 409 -2.95 -2.17 -13.18
CA GLN A 409 -2.89 -3.63 -13.06
C GLN A 409 -4.27 -4.26 -12.81
N CYS A 410 -5.16 -3.56 -12.10
CA CYS A 410 -6.55 -3.97 -11.88
C CYS A 410 -7.46 -3.72 -13.10
N GLY A 411 -7.03 -2.92 -14.08
CA GLY A 411 -7.86 -2.52 -15.22
C GLY A 411 -8.95 -1.48 -14.88
N ASP A 412 -8.89 -0.84 -13.71
CA ASP A 412 -9.91 0.09 -13.20
C ASP A 412 -9.25 1.26 -12.44
N ILE A 413 -8.56 2.13 -13.18
CA ILE A 413 -7.83 3.28 -12.62
C ILE A 413 -8.80 4.25 -11.92
N GLU A 414 -9.95 4.52 -12.55
CA GLU A 414 -10.92 5.52 -12.08
C GLU A 414 -11.54 5.13 -10.73
N ASN A 415 -11.74 3.82 -10.46
CA ASN A 415 -12.36 3.34 -9.22
C ASN A 415 -11.41 2.51 -8.35
N CYS A 416 -10.09 2.62 -8.57
CA CYS A 416 -9.07 1.91 -7.79
C CYS A 416 -9.26 2.11 -6.26
N HIS A 417 -9.61 3.32 -5.84
CA HIS A 417 -9.90 3.64 -4.43
C HIS A 417 -11.00 2.76 -3.80
N VAL A 418 -12.05 2.38 -4.55
CA VAL A 418 -13.12 1.52 -4.04
C VAL A 418 -12.58 0.14 -3.68
N TRP A 419 -11.71 -0.40 -4.54
CA TRP A 419 -11.06 -1.68 -4.33
C TRP A 419 -10.09 -1.63 -3.15
N LEU A 420 -9.32 -0.54 -3.03
CA LEU A 420 -8.41 -0.35 -1.91
C LEU A 420 -9.16 -0.21 -0.58
N PHE A 421 -10.25 0.55 -0.51
CA PHE A 421 -11.10 0.62 0.70
C PHE A 421 -11.63 -0.77 1.07
N ARG A 422 -12.10 -1.54 0.09
CA ARG A 422 -12.61 -2.90 0.33
C ARG A 422 -11.50 -3.83 0.82
N LEU A 423 -10.31 -3.76 0.24
CA LEU A 423 -9.17 -4.57 0.64
C LEU A 423 -8.78 -4.27 2.09
N ILE A 424 -8.67 -3.00 2.46
CA ILE A 424 -8.33 -2.59 3.83
C ILE A 424 -9.39 -3.04 4.83
N ASN A 425 -10.68 -2.94 4.48
CA ASN A 425 -11.77 -3.47 5.31
C ASN A 425 -11.66 -4.98 5.54
N HIS A 426 -11.31 -5.74 4.49
CA HIS A 426 -11.12 -7.20 4.61
C HIS A 426 -9.94 -7.55 5.50
N MET A 427 -8.92 -6.70 5.60
CA MET A 427 -7.79 -6.90 6.51
C MET A 427 -8.16 -6.75 8.00
N LEU A 428 -9.40 -6.34 8.33
CA LEU A 428 -9.93 -6.35 9.70
C LEU A 428 -10.43 -7.74 10.13
N ASP A 429 -10.69 -8.63 9.17
CA ASP A 429 -11.11 -10.00 9.46
C ASP A 429 -9.91 -10.78 10.03
N GLU A 430 -10.13 -11.49 11.14
CA GLU A 430 -9.09 -12.26 11.83
C GLU A 430 -8.41 -13.30 10.94
N THR A 431 -9.07 -13.77 9.88
CA THR A 431 -8.51 -14.68 8.88
C THR A 431 -7.34 -14.08 8.09
N PHE A 432 -7.28 -12.75 7.97
CA PHE A 432 -6.20 -12.01 7.30
C PHE A 432 -5.20 -11.39 8.30
N LEU A 433 -5.44 -11.51 9.61
CA LEU A 433 -4.53 -11.01 10.64
C LEU A 433 -3.31 -11.93 10.79
N PHE A 434 -2.23 -11.59 10.09
CA PHE A 434 -0.94 -12.25 10.27
C PHE A 434 -0.33 -11.88 11.63
N LYS A 435 -0.43 -12.78 12.61
CA LYS A 435 0.19 -12.70 13.95
C LYS A 435 1.72 -12.77 13.87
N ARG A 436 2.40 -11.68 13.49
CA ARG A 436 3.85 -11.66 13.24
C ARG A 436 4.46 -10.27 13.46
N ILE A 437 5.75 -10.22 13.78
CA ILE A 437 6.54 -8.99 14.00
C ILE A 437 7.53 -8.79 12.85
N LEU A 438 7.64 -7.56 12.34
CA LEU A 438 8.58 -7.17 11.27
C LEU A 438 10.06 -7.10 11.69
N ASN A 439 10.39 -7.31 12.97
CA ASN A 439 11.76 -7.28 13.47
C ASN A 439 12.52 -8.62 13.32
N LYS A 440 11.94 -9.61 12.61
CA LYS A 440 12.57 -10.91 12.34
C LYS A 440 12.62 -11.19 10.84
N ASN A 441 13.78 -10.91 10.27
CA ASN A 441 14.28 -11.23 8.93
C ASN A 441 13.66 -12.49 8.28
N GLN A 442 13.75 -13.64 8.95
CA GLN A 442 13.32 -14.94 8.41
C GLN A 442 11.84 -14.99 8.00
N LYS A 443 10.98 -14.15 8.59
CA LYS A 443 9.52 -14.22 8.40
C LYS A 443 8.97 -13.24 7.37
N VAL A 444 9.76 -12.22 7.03
CA VAL A 444 9.46 -11.28 5.93
C VAL A 444 9.66 -11.97 4.59
N ILE A 445 10.69 -12.82 4.52
CA ILE A 445 10.98 -13.70 3.37
C ILE A 445 9.82 -14.66 3.08
N GLU A 446 9.10 -15.15 4.09
CA GLU A 446 7.96 -16.07 3.90
C GLU A 446 6.70 -15.39 3.33
N LEU A 447 6.64 -14.05 3.37
CA LEU A 447 5.45 -13.26 3.01
C LEU A 447 5.54 -12.59 1.63
N GLU A 448 6.75 -12.38 1.12
CA GLU A 448 7.05 -11.89 -0.24
C GLU A 448 7.23 -13.05 -1.22
#